data_AF-A0A851HIP6-F1
#
_entry.id   AF-A0A851HIP6-F1
#
_cell.length_a   1.000
_cell.length_b   1.000
_cell.length_c   1.000
_cell.angle_alpha   90.00
_cell.angle_beta   90.00
_cell.angle_gamma   90.00
#
_symmetry.space_group_name_H-M   'P 1'
#
loop_
_entity.id
_entity.type
_entity.pdbx_description
1 polymer ?
#
loop_
_entity_poly.entity_id
_entity_poly.type
_entity_poly.pdbx_seq_one_letter_code
_entity_poly.pdbx_strand_id
1 'polypeptide(L)'
;MSITTTQTTLDPGLFEAMKYLNMPHARRQAAELLETARVQRWGPHETLAAVLEIEVTGRQAVSLQRRLRALGVPESKTLDTFTPELSTVPDQTLNYLTELDWITRQENLVIAGPAGTGKTHLCQALAHKVVKTGGKAQWITLAQLEELVAAYRVDNRVEKKIHTLTNCDLIVIDLCRGGDYVDKSADGWL
;
A
#
# COMPACT_ATOMS: atom_id res chain seq x y z
N MET A 1 6.18 -18.42 -43.47
CA MET A 1 4.77 -17.96 -43.40
C MET A 1 4.73 -16.89 -42.32
N SER A 2 4.85 -15.63 -42.71
CA SER A 2 5.01 -14.52 -41.77
C SER A 2 3.63 -14.15 -41.20
N ILE A 3 3.43 -14.35 -39.90
CA ILE A 3 2.25 -13.88 -39.19
C ILE A 3 2.34 -12.37 -39.03
N THR A 4 1.58 -11.63 -39.83
CA THR A 4 1.39 -10.20 -39.67
C THR A 4 0.48 -9.98 -38.46
N THR A 5 1.06 -9.65 -37.30
CA THR A 5 0.30 -9.18 -36.13
C THR A 5 -0.26 -7.81 -36.46
N THR A 6 -1.52 -7.75 -36.87
CA THR A 6 -2.26 -6.49 -37.02
C THR A 6 -2.34 -5.85 -35.64
N GLN A 7 -1.63 -4.75 -35.40
CA GLN A 7 -1.83 -3.95 -34.19
C GLN A 7 -3.26 -3.39 -34.24
N THR A 8 -4.15 -3.92 -33.41
CA THR A 8 -5.49 -3.37 -33.24
C THR A 8 -5.35 -1.95 -32.68
N THR A 9 -5.74 -0.95 -33.46
CA THR A 9 -5.74 0.45 -33.04
C THR A 9 -7.10 0.78 -32.42
N LEU A 10 -7.09 1.50 -31.30
CA LEU A 10 -8.30 1.98 -30.63
C LEU A 10 -8.94 3.10 -31.46
N ASP A 11 -10.28 3.15 -31.50
CA ASP A 11 -11.01 4.26 -32.11
C ASP A 11 -10.52 5.62 -31.54
N PRO A 12 -10.20 6.62 -32.38
CA PRO A 12 -9.68 7.91 -31.91
C PRO A 12 -10.62 8.67 -30.96
N GLY A 13 -11.94 8.58 -31.19
CA GLY A 13 -12.94 9.23 -30.34
C GLY A 13 -12.98 8.58 -28.96
N LEU A 14 -12.94 7.26 -28.90
CA LEU A 14 -12.85 6.50 -27.66
C LEU A 14 -11.55 6.78 -26.90
N PHE A 15 -10.43 6.89 -27.61
CA PHE A 15 -9.14 7.22 -27.00
C PHE A 15 -9.15 8.60 -26.31
N GLU A 16 -9.64 9.64 -26.99
CA GLU A 16 -9.72 10.99 -26.42
C GLU A 16 -10.75 11.07 -25.28
N ALA A 17 -11.88 10.36 -25.38
CA ALA A 17 -12.83 10.26 -24.27
C ALA A 17 -12.20 9.65 -23.01
N MET A 18 -11.48 8.52 -23.15
CA MET A 18 -10.77 7.90 -22.03
C MET A 18 -9.68 8.80 -21.45
N LYS A 19 -8.99 9.58 -22.28
CA LYS A 19 -8.02 10.58 -21.83
C LYS A 19 -8.68 11.69 -21.02
N TYR A 20 -9.80 12.23 -21.51
CA TYR A 20 -10.56 13.27 -20.81
C TYR A 20 -11.11 12.79 -19.47
N LEU A 21 -11.62 11.56 -19.40
CA LEU A 21 -12.10 10.92 -18.18
C LEU A 21 -10.97 10.43 -17.24
N ASN A 22 -9.70 10.68 -17.59
CA ASN A 22 -8.53 10.22 -16.86
C ASN A 22 -8.52 8.71 -16.62
N MET A 23 -8.79 7.88 -17.64
CA MET A 23 -8.80 6.41 -17.55
C MET A 23 -7.51 5.78 -18.13
N PRO A 24 -6.32 6.00 -17.54
CA PRO A 24 -5.05 5.59 -18.14
C PRO A 24 -4.82 4.06 -18.12
N HIS A 25 -5.48 3.31 -17.25
CA HIS A 25 -5.31 1.86 -17.19
C HIS A 25 -6.15 1.19 -18.26
N ALA A 26 -7.44 1.55 -18.34
CA ALA A 26 -8.31 1.09 -19.41
C ALA A 26 -7.79 1.51 -20.78
N ARG A 27 -7.39 2.78 -20.97
CA ARG A 27 -6.89 3.27 -22.26
C ARG A 27 -5.70 2.48 -22.81
N ARG A 28 -4.81 1.99 -21.93
CA ARG A 28 -3.65 1.19 -22.34
C ARG A 28 -4.02 -0.21 -22.84
N GLN A 29 -5.12 -0.78 -22.37
CA GLN A 29 -5.52 -2.16 -22.64
C GLN A 29 -6.79 -2.25 -23.52
N ALA A 30 -7.46 -1.12 -23.78
CA ALA A 30 -8.76 -1.08 -24.43
C ALA A 30 -8.76 -1.74 -25.82
N ALA A 31 -7.71 -1.56 -26.64
CA ALA A 31 -7.67 -2.16 -27.97
C ALA A 31 -7.66 -3.70 -27.93
N GLU A 32 -6.86 -4.27 -27.02
CA GLU A 32 -6.78 -5.72 -26.81
C GLU A 32 -8.06 -6.27 -26.18
N LEU A 33 -8.63 -5.54 -25.21
CA LEU A 33 -9.87 -5.93 -24.56
C LEU A 33 -11.05 -5.94 -25.54
N LEU A 34 -11.16 -4.93 -26.41
CA LEU A 34 -12.24 -4.85 -27.41
C LEU A 34 -12.11 -5.95 -28.46
N GLU A 35 -10.90 -6.33 -28.86
CA GLU A 35 -10.69 -7.47 -29.74
C GLU A 35 -11.09 -8.79 -29.04
N THR A 36 -10.74 -8.93 -27.77
CA THR A 36 -11.17 -10.07 -26.95
C THR A 36 -12.70 -10.14 -26.86
N ALA A 37 -13.35 -9.00 -26.57
CA ALA A 37 -14.80 -8.89 -26.51
C ALA A 37 -15.47 -9.26 -27.83
N ARG A 38 -14.88 -8.85 -28.97
CA ARG A 38 -15.35 -9.21 -30.31
C ARG A 38 -15.26 -10.70 -30.57
N VAL A 39 -14.12 -11.32 -30.28
CA VAL A 39 -13.88 -12.76 -30.49
C VAL A 39 -14.78 -13.60 -29.59
N GLN A 40 -14.92 -13.22 -28.32
CA GLN A 40 -15.75 -13.91 -27.33
C GLN A 40 -17.24 -13.55 -27.42
N ARG A 41 -17.61 -12.63 -28.32
CA ARG A 41 -18.98 -12.15 -28.54
C ARG A 41 -19.64 -11.61 -27.27
N TRP A 42 -18.87 -10.87 -26.47
CA TRP A 42 -19.39 -10.21 -25.28
C TRP A 42 -20.51 -9.23 -25.65
N GLY A 43 -21.51 -9.14 -24.78
CA GLY A 43 -22.53 -8.12 -24.85
C GLY A 43 -21.96 -6.72 -24.60
N PRO A 44 -22.71 -5.65 -24.95
CA PRO A 44 -22.30 -4.28 -24.69
C PRO A 44 -22.03 -4.01 -23.19
N HIS A 45 -22.85 -4.58 -22.31
CA HIS A 45 -22.71 -4.42 -20.87
C HIS A 45 -21.46 -5.11 -20.32
N GLU A 46 -21.15 -6.33 -20.76
CA GLU A 46 -19.95 -7.09 -20.38
C GLU A 46 -18.68 -6.36 -20.82
N THR A 47 -18.68 -5.87 -22.06
CA THR A 47 -17.54 -5.11 -22.60
C THR A 47 -17.30 -3.83 -21.79
N LEU A 48 -18.36 -3.07 -21.50
CA LEU A 48 -18.25 -1.86 -20.69
C LEU A 48 -17.80 -2.17 -19.25
N ALA A 49 -18.35 -3.23 -18.64
CA ALA A 49 -17.95 -3.66 -17.30
C ALA A 49 -16.47 -4.01 -17.25
N ALA A 50 -15.96 -4.78 -18.21
CA ALA A 50 -14.55 -5.16 -18.26
C ALA A 50 -13.62 -3.95 -18.44
N VAL A 51 -14.01 -2.98 -19.29
CA VAL A 51 -13.25 -1.72 -19.46
C VAL A 51 -13.15 -0.95 -18.13
N LEU A 52 -14.26 -0.82 -17.42
CA LEU A 52 -14.30 -0.12 -16.14
C LEU A 52 -13.55 -0.89 -15.04
N GLU A 53 -13.63 -2.21 -15.04
CA GLU A 53 -12.93 -3.07 -14.10
C GLU A 53 -11.41 -2.94 -14.20
N ILE A 54 -10.86 -2.89 -15.42
CA ILE A 54 -9.43 -2.61 -15.65
C ILE A 54 -9.03 -1.28 -15.02
N GLU A 55 -9.87 -0.25 -15.20
CA GLU A 55 -9.59 1.08 -14.65
C GLU A 55 -9.64 1.10 -13.12
N VAL A 56 -10.69 0.52 -12.54
CA VAL A 56 -10.86 0.41 -11.08
C VAL A 56 -9.70 -0.35 -10.46
N THR A 57 -9.38 -1.53 -10.99
CA THR A 57 -8.29 -2.38 -10.50
C THR A 57 -6.94 -1.67 -10.60
N GLY A 58 -6.69 -0.99 -11.72
CA GLY A 58 -5.46 -0.21 -11.91
C GLY A 58 -5.31 0.93 -10.89
N ARG A 59 -6.38 1.67 -10.62
CA ARG A 59 -6.37 2.73 -9.60
C ARG A 59 -6.19 2.19 -8.20
N GLN A 60 -6.85 1.08 -7.87
CA GLN A 60 -6.70 0.42 -6.59
C GLN A 60 -5.24 -0.02 -6.37
N ALA A 61 -4.60 -0.62 -7.38
CA ALA A 61 -3.20 -1.02 -7.33
C ALA A 61 -2.25 0.18 -7.11
N VAL A 62 -2.44 1.27 -7.87
CA VAL A 62 -1.63 2.50 -7.69
C VAL A 62 -1.83 3.11 -6.31
N SER A 63 -3.08 3.18 -5.83
CA SER A 63 -3.39 3.71 -4.50
C SER A 63 -2.79 2.84 -3.39
N LEU A 64 -2.85 1.52 -3.53
CA LEU A 64 -2.23 0.57 -2.62
C LEU A 64 -0.71 0.77 -2.57
N GLN A 65 -0.05 0.79 -3.73
CA GLN A 65 1.39 1.00 -3.82
C GLN A 65 1.81 2.34 -3.21
N ARG A 66 1.04 3.41 -3.46
CA ARG A 66 1.28 4.72 -2.84
C ARG A 66 1.20 4.65 -1.31
N ARG A 67 0.19 3.96 -0.76
CA ARG A 67 0.05 3.79 0.70
C ARG A 67 1.18 2.94 1.29
N LEU A 68 1.60 1.87 0.62
CA LEU A 68 2.72 1.03 1.06
C LEU A 68 4.03 1.82 1.10
N ARG A 69 4.33 2.58 0.03
CA ARG A 69 5.51 3.46 -0.01
C ARG A 69 5.46 4.54 1.07
N ALA A 70 4.28 5.04 1.40
CA ALA A 70 4.11 6.04 2.45
C ALA A 70 4.41 5.52 3.86
N LEU A 71 4.48 4.19 4.07
CA LEU A 71 4.95 3.62 5.33
C LEU A 71 6.45 3.84 5.52
N GLY A 72 7.25 3.92 4.45
CA GLY A 72 8.70 4.13 4.57
C GLY A 72 9.45 2.99 5.28
N VAL A 73 8.90 1.78 5.28
CA VAL A 73 9.51 0.56 5.85
C VAL A 73 9.75 -0.48 4.75
N PRO A 74 10.67 -1.45 4.93
CA PRO A 74 10.95 -2.45 3.91
C PRO A 74 9.71 -3.26 3.53
N GLU A 75 9.51 -3.47 2.22
CA GLU A 75 8.37 -4.24 1.68
C GLU A 75 8.44 -5.72 2.06
N SER A 76 9.64 -6.23 2.36
CA SER A 76 9.87 -7.62 2.77
C SER A 76 9.39 -7.94 4.18
N LYS A 77 9.00 -6.95 4.99
CA LYS A 77 8.64 -7.12 6.41
C LYS A 77 7.14 -7.36 6.58
N THR A 78 6.63 -8.45 6.00
CA THR A 78 5.22 -8.85 6.05
C THR A 78 4.97 -9.92 7.12
N LEU A 79 3.70 -10.30 7.32
CA LEU A 79 3.34 -11.42 8.19
C LEU A 79 3.87 -12.75 7.63
N ASP A 80 3.93 -12.90 6.30
CA ASP A 80 4.43 -14.12 5.64
C ASP A 80 5.93 -14.36 5.88
N THR A 81 6.70 -13.28 6.10
CA THR A 81 8.14 -13.35 6.39
C THR A 81 8.45 -13.23 7.88
N PHE A 82 7.43 -13.04 8.72
CA PHE A 82 7.58 -12.99 10.16
C PHE A 82 7.79 -14.42 10.69
N THR A 83 8.67 -14.55 11.69
CA THR A 83 8.99 -15.84 12.32
C THR A 83 8.44 -15.83 13.75
N PRO A 84 7.24 -16.40 13.99
CA PRO A 84 6.60 -16.39 15.31
C PRO A 84 7.47 -16.99 16.42
N GLU A 85 8.31 -17.97 16.09
CA GLU A 85 9.18 -18.68 17.02
C GLU A 85 10.26 -17.78 17.65
N LEU A 86 10.59 -16.67 16.98
CA LEU A 86 11.53 -15.66 17.51
C LEU A 86 10.82 -14.61 18.38
N SER A 87 9.49 -14.62 18.41
CA SER A 87 8.70 -13.66 19.16
C SER A 87 8.49 -14.10 20.60
N THR A 88 8.47 -13.13 21.50
CA THR A 88 8.02 -13.35 22.89
C THR A 88 6.51 -13.17 23.04
N VAL A 89 5.80 -12.82 21.96
CA VAL A 89 4.34 -12.65 21.97
C VAL A 89 3.68 -14.02 21.83
N PRO A 90 2.74 -14.40 22.71
CA PRO A 90 2.04 -15.68 22.59
C PRO A 90 1.26 -15.83 21.28
N ASP A 91 1.19 -17.04 20.73
CA ASP A 91 0.50 -17.33 19.46
C ASP A 91 -0.95 -16.85 19.43
N GLN A 92 -1.67 -17.01 20.55
CA GLN A 92 -3.05 -16.53 20.65
C GLN A 92 -3.15 -15.01 20.47
N THR A 93 -2.20 -14.27 21.03
CA THR A 93 -2.11 -12.82 20.87
C THR A 93 -1.70 -12.46 19.45
N LEU A 94 -0.75 -13.19 18.84
CA LEU A 94 -0.37 -12.98 17.44
C LEU A 94 -1.59 -13.15 16.53
N ASN A 95 -2.34 -14.24 16.66
CA ASN A 95 -3.55 -14.49 15.89
C ASN A 95 -4.55 -13.34 16.03
N TYR A 96 -4.85 -12.93 17.26
CA TYR A 96 -5.70 -11.78 17.55
C TYR A 96 -5.21 -10.49 16.87
N LEU A 97 -3.91 -10.19 16.96
CA LEU A 97 -3.33 -9.01 16.35
C LEU A 97 -3.44 -9.03 14.83
N THR A 98 -3.27 -10.21 14.21
CA THR A 98 -3.39 -10.34 12.77
C THR A 98 -4.81 -10.12 12.26
N GLU A 99 -5.87 -10.33 13.06
CA GLU A 99 -7.24 -10.06 12.62
C GLU A 99 -7.54 -8.55 12.47
N LEU A 100 -6.71 -7.68 13.06
CA LEU A 100 -6.87 -6.21 13.01
C LEU A 100 -8.15 -5.65 13.66
N ASP A 101 -9.05 -6.48 14.19
CA ASP A 101 -10.28 -6.03 14.87
C ASP A 101 -10.01 -5.06 16.03
N TRP A 102 -8.86 -5.18 16.68
CA TRP A 102 -8.43 -4.27 17.75
C TRP A 102 -8.25 -2.82 17.27
N ILE A 103 -7.93 -2.62 15.99
CA ILE A 103 -7.82 -1.29 15.36
C ILE A 103 -9.21 -0.65 15.27
N THR A 104 -10.21 -1.41 14.83
CA THR A 104 -11.59 -0.91 14.72
C THR A 104 -12.19 -0.59 16.10
N ARG A 105 -11.74 -1.30 17.14
CA ARG A 105 -12.07 -1.04 18.54
C ARG A 105 -11.25 0.09 19.18
N GLN A 106 -10.37 0.73 18.42
CA GLN A 106 -9.51 1.83 18.89
C GLN A 106 -8.65 1.44 20.11
N GLU A 107 -8.18 0.19 20.15
CA GLU A 107 -7.33 -0.30 21.22
C GLU A 107 -5.87 0.07 20.97
N ASN A 108 -5.15 0.46 22.04
CA ASN A 108 -3.73 0.77 21.97
C ASN A 108 -2.90 -0.49 22.18
N LEU A 109 -1.91 -0.71 21.31
CA LEU A 109 -0.97 -1.82 21.40
C LEU A 109 0.41 -1.32 21.84
N VAL A 110 0.95 -1.93 22.90
CA VAL A 110 2.33 -1.72 23.34
C VAL A 110 3.05 -3.06 23.34
N ILE A 111 4.13 -3.16 22.57
CA ILE A 111 4.95 -4.38 22.50
C ILE A 111 6.29 -4.09 23.16
N ALA A 112 6.55 -4.76 24.28
CA ALA A 112 7.80 -4.66 25.03
C ALA A 112 8.49 -6.02 25.09
N GLY A 113 9.83 -6.02 25.04
CA GLY A 113 10.63 -7.23 25.13
C GLY A 113 12.07 -7.04 24.68
N PRO A 114 12.94 -8.05 24.89
CA PRO A 114 14.37 -7.99 24.56
C PRO A 114 14.63 -7.58 23.10
N ALA A 115 15.78 -6.96 22.83
CA ALA A 115 16.18 -6.68 21.45
C ALA A 115 16.26 -7.97 20.63
N GLY A 116 15.91 -7.90 19.34
CA GLY A 116 15.98 -9.06 18.42
C GLY A 116 14.76 -10.00 18.42
N THR A 117 13.75 -9.80 19.26
CA THR A 117 12.55 -10.68 19.33
C THR A 117 11.46 -10.39 18.27
N GLY A 118 11.83 -9.76 17.16
CA GLY A 118 10.91 -9.50 16.05
C GLY A 118 9.82 -8.44 16.26
N LYS A 119 9.82 -7.68 17.37
CA LYS A 119 8.79 -6.66 17.68
C LYS A 119 8.56 -5.65 16.55
N THR A 120 9.64 -5.05 16.07
CA THR A 120 9.60 -4.09 14.96
C THR A 120 9.09 -4.74 13.66
N HIS A 121 9.50 -5.98 13.37
CA HIS A 121 8.98 -6.73 12.22
C HIS A 121 7.47 -6.95 12.37
N LEU A 122 7.00 -7.39 13.54
CA LEU A 122 5.58 -7.57 13.81
C LEU A 122 4.80 -6.26 13.57
N CYS A 123 5.28 -5.13 14.07
CA CYS A 123 4.65 -3.83 13.82
C CYS A 123 4.62 -3.47 12.32
N GLN A 124 5.72 -3.69 11.59
CA GLN A 124 5.79 -3.45 10.15
C GLN A 124 4.81 -4.35 9.40
N ALA A 125 4.75 -5.63 9.76
CA ALA A 125 3.88 -6.63 9.16
C ALA A 125 2.40 -6.30 9.37
N LEU A 126 2.02 -5.85 10.57
CA LEU A 126 0.68 -5.36 10.87
C LEU A 126 0.34 -4.11 10.06
N ALA A 127 1.25 -3.13 9.98
CA ALA A 127 1.05 -1.92 9.16
C ALA A 127 0.87 -2.25 7.67
N HIS A 128 1.66 -3.21 7.14
CA HIS A 128 1.48 -3.74 5.79
C HIS A 128 0.11 -4.39 5.62
N LYS A 129 -0.35 -5.22 6.59
CA LYS A 129 -1.67 -5.85 6.52
C LYS A 129 -2.78 -4.81 6.48
N VAL A 130 -2.73 -3.78 7.35
CA VAL A 130 -3.70 -2.66 7.35
C VAL A 130 -3.79 -1.99 5.99
N VAL A 131 -2.64 -1.69 5.37
CA VAL A 131 -2.63 -1.03 4.05
C VAL A 131 -3.19 -1.94 2.95
N LYS A 132 -2.86 -3.24 3.00
CA LYS A 132 -3.36 -4.25 2.06
C LYS A 132 -4.85 -4.51 2.19
N THR A 133 -5.43 -4.39 3.39
CA THR A 133 -6.89 -4.48 3.61
C THR A 133 -7.63 -3.18 3.30
N GLY A 134 -6.93 -2.15 2.81
CA GLY A 134 -7.53 -0.88 2.37
C GLY A 134 -7.46 0.25 3.39
N GLY A 135 -6.98 -0.03 4.61
CA GLY A 135 -6.75 0.96 5.65
C GLY A 135 -5.56 1.89 5.36
N LYS A 136 -5.43 2.90 6.20
CA LYS A 136 -4.34 3.87 6.23
C LYS A 136 -3.49 3.57 7.46
N ALA A 137 -2.22 3.25 7.24
CA ALA A 137 -1.25 3.21 8.32
C ALA A 137 -0.14 4.25 8.10
N GLN A 138 0.47 4.70 9.19
CA GLN A 138 1.63 5.58 9.20
C GLN A 138 2.69 5.00 10.13
N TRP A 139 3.94 5.10 9.70
CA TRP A 139 5.11 4.81 10.53
C TRP A 139 5.80 6.11 10.91
N ILE A 140 6.19 6.22 12.17
CA ILE A 140 7.02 7.32 12.67
C ILE A 140 7.96 6.77 13.75
N THR A 141 9.21 7.22 13.76
CA THR A 141 10.09 6.90 14.89
C THR A 141 9.85 7.88 16.04
N LEU A 142 10.19 7.47 17.26
CA LEU A 142 10.06 8.35 18.42
C LEU A 142 10.88 9.64 18.22
N ALA A 143 12.09 9.55 17.66
CA ALA A 143 12.92 10.71 17.37
C ALA A 143 12.25 11.68 16.37
N GLN A 144 11.60 11.16 15.32
CA GLN A 144 10.84 11.99 14.36
C GLN A 144 9.62 12.65 15.02
N LEU A 145 8.98 11.94 15.95
CA LEU A 145 7.85 12.48 16.69
C LEU A 145 8.29 13.59 17.65
N GLU A 146 9.42 13.42 18.34
CA GLU A 146 10.03 14.44 19.21
C GLU A 146 10.37 15.72 18.41
N GLU A 147 11.01 15.58 17.26
CA GLU A 147 11.31 16.69 16.35
C GLU A 147 10.03 17.40 15.89
N LEU A 148 9.01 16.63 15.52
CA LEU A 148 7.72 17.16 15.09
C LEU A 148 7.04 17.98 16.20
N VAL A 149 7.05 17.48 17.43
CA VAL A 149 6.47 18.17 18.60
C VAL A 149 7.27 19.44 18.92
N ALA A 150 8.59 19.41 18.84
CA ALA A 150 9.44 20.57 19.07
C ALA A 150 9.19 21.69 18.04
N ALA A 151 8.97 21.32 16.78
CA ALA A 151 8.73 22.24 15.67
C ALA A 151 7.31 22.84 15.63
N TYR A 152 6.33 22.24 16.33
CA TYR A 152 4.90 22.58 16.24
C TYR A 152 4.57 24.05 16.53
N ARG A 153 5.46 24.80 17.20
CA ARG A 153 5.25 26.22 17.51
C ARG A 153 5.83 27.18 16.46
N VAL A 154 6.50 26.69 15.42
CA VAL A 154 7.34 27.51 14.53
C VAL A 154 6.92 27.40 13.04
N ASP A 155 6.32 26.29 12.60
CA ASP A 155 6.10 26.02 11.16
C ASP A 155 4.75 25.35 10.84
N ASN A 156 3.99 25.90 9.87
CA ASN A 156 2.74 25.33 9.35
C ASN A 156 2.91 23.94 8.69
N ARG A 157 4.14 23.56 8.30
CA ARG A 157 4.42 22.19 7.79
C ARG A 157 4.12 21.11 8.82
N VAL A 158 4.21 21.44 10.11
CA VAL A 158 3.92 20.51 11.20
C VAL A 158 2.44 20.14 11.23
N GLU A 159 1.54 21.10 10.96
CA GLU A 159 0.11 20.86 10.93
C GLU A 159 -0.28 19.79 9.90
N LYS A 160 0.33 19.83 8.71
CA LYS A 160 0.07 18.84 7.66
C LYS A 160 0.49 17.43 8.07
N LYS A 161 1.65 17.28 8.73
CA LYS A 161 2.13 15.98 9.20
C LYS A 161 1.29 15.47 10.36
N ILE A 162 0.93 16.32 11.32
CA ILE A 162 -0.01 15.97 12.40
C ILE A 162 -1.34 15.51 11.82
N HIS A 163 -1.93 16.26 10.89
CA HIS A 163 -3.19 15.87 10.24
C HIS A 163 -3.09 14.51 9.52
N THR A 164 -1.94 14.22 8.91
CA THR A 164 -1.69 12.92 8.27
C THR A 164 -1.62 11.78 9.29
N LEU A 165 -0.96 12.02 10.43
CA LEU A 165 -0.88 11.04 11.52
C LEU A 165 -2.26 10.81 12.14
N THR A 166 -3.03 11.86 12.42
CA THR A 166 -4.33 11.74 13.10
C THR A 166 -5.46 11.23 12.21
N ASN A 167 -5.30 11.25 10.87
CA ASN A 167 -6.30 10.80 9.91
C ASN A 167 -5.99 9.40 9.32
N CYS A 168 -5.28 8.56 10.06
CA CYS A 168 -5.00 7.18 9.70
C CYS A 168 -5.61 6.21 10.71
N ASP A 169 -5.80 4.96 10.29
CA ASP A 169 -6.40 3.91 11.11
C ASP A 169 -5.37 3.33 12.10
N LEU A 170 -4.08 3.33 11.72
CA LEU A 170 -2.99 2.85 12.57
C LEU A 170 -1.77 3.78 12.48
N ILE A 171 -1.36 4.33 13.62
CA ILE A 171 -0.06 4.98 13.78
C ILE A 171 0.87 4.01 14.51
N VAL A 172 1.99 3.68 13.90
CA VAL A 172 3.07 2.94 14.58
C VAL A 172 4.15 3.92 14.99
N ILE A 173 4.47 3.92 16.29
CA ILE A 173 5.56 4.68 16.87
C ILE A 173 6.65 3.68 17.29
N ASP A 174 7.78 3.69 16.59
CA ASP A 174 8.89 2.78 16.89
C ASP A 174 10.05 3.51 17.59
N LEU A 175 10.68 2.83 18.55
CA LEU A 175 11.75 3.38 19.40
C LEU A 175 13.14 3.32 18.76
N CYS A 176 13.32 2.59 17.66
CA CYS A 176 14.58 2.52 16.93
C CYS A 176 14.83 3.82 16.14
N ARG A 177 16.09 4.09 15.82
CA ARG A 177 16.49 5.36 15.22
C ARG A 177 16.13 5.36 13.73
N GLY A 178 15.80 6.53 13.19
CA GLY A 178 15.32 6.68 11.79
C GLY A 178 16.28 6.20 10.69
N GLY A 179 17.54 5.87 11.01
CA GLY A 179 18.51 5.29 10.07
C GLY A 179 18.47 3.76 9.95
N ASP A 180 17.71 3.08 10.81
CA ASP A 180 17.69 1.60 10.89
C ASP A 180 16.73 0.96 9.85
N TYR A 181 15.94 1.78 9.16
CA TYR A 181 14.83 1.34 8.29
C TYR A 181 15.04 1.58 6.80
N VAL A 182 16.11 2.27 6.41
CA VAL A 182 16.45 2.43 5.00
C VAL A 182 16.90 1.07 4.50
N ASP A 183 16.23 0.57 3.46
CA ASP A 183 16.65 -0.62 2.77
C ASP A 183 18.03 -0.37 2.13
N LYS A 184 19.09 -0.81 2.81
CA LYS A 184 20.47 -0.72 2.31
C LYS A 184 20.70 -1.53 1.03
N SER A 185 19.72 -2.31 0.56
CA SER A 185 19.80 -3.01 -0.72
C SER A 185 19.45 -2.14 -1.93
N ALA A 186 18.89 -0.93 -1.72
CA ALA A 186 18.62 0.02 -2.81
C ALA A 186 19.86 0.84 -3.23
N ASP A 187 20.89 0.89 -2.38
CA ASP A 187 22.18 1.53 -2.67
C ASP A 187 23.20 0.45 -3.02
N GLY A 188 23.16 -0.02 -4.26
CA GLY A 188 24.01 -1.11 -4.77
C GLY A 188 25.48 -1.03 -4.32
N TRP A 189 25.80 -1.76 -3.27
CA TRP A 189 27.13 -2.20 -2.85
C TRP A 189 26.97 -3.49 -2.03
N LEU A 190 26.82 -4.60 -2.74
CA LEU A 190 27.60 -5.86 -2.64
C LEU A 190 27.08 -6.84 -3.69
#